data_AF-A0A7G6E8S4-F1
#
_entry.id   AF-A0A7G6E8S4-F1
#
_cell.length_a   1.000
_cell.length_b   1.000
_cell.length_c   1.000
_cell.angle_alpha   90.00
_cell.angle_beta   90.00
_cell.angle_gamma   90.00
#
_symmetry.space_group_name_H-M   'P 1'
#
loop_
_entity.id
_entity.type
_entity.pdbx_description
1 polymer ?
#
loop_
_entity_poly.entity_id
_entity_poly.type
_entity_poly.pdbx_seq_one_letter_code
_entity_poly.pdbx_strand_id
1 'polypeptide(L)'
;MNFRLRGKTSIILMSVRPGAPYADRIEENGKILIYEGHDIPNRKDGPNPKKVDQEMFTPSGSLTENGKFFEAAQKYKRGIQPAERVKVYEKLRDGIWVYNGIFKLVDAWLEESNARKVFKFRLELVNELIPEKKQDDELEHGRIIPSEVKLAVWKRDKGKCVICGSSENLHFDHIIPYSKGGSSLVAENIQLLCARHNLAKHDKIE
;
A
#
# COMPACT_ATOMS: atom_id res chain seq x y z
N MET A 1 0.74 -6.89 7.81
CA MET A 1 2.17 -6.57 7.64
C MET A 1 3.08 -7.74 8.00
N ASN A 2 4.24 -7.81 7.34
CA ASN A 2 5.36 -8.72 7.60
C ASN A 2 6.67 -7.95 7.39
N PHE A 3 7.56 -7.94 8.38
CA PHE A 3 8.81 -7.19 8.39
C PHE A 3 9.95 -8.09 7.90
N ARG A 4 10.62 -7.67 6.83
CA ARG A 4 11.77 -8.37 6.21
C ARG A 4 11.54 -9.88 6.12
N LEU A 5 10.41 -10.28 5.53
CA LEU A 5 10.07 -11.68 5.27
C LEU A 5 11.25 -12.36 4.55
N ARG A 6 11.68 -13.52 5.08
CA ARG A 6 12.89 -14.25 4.64
C ARG A 6 14.16 -13.38 4.61
N GLY A 7 14.25 -12.41 5.51
CA GLY A 7 15.38 -11.49 5.67
C GLY A 7 15.48 -10.38 4.61
N LYS A 8 14.52 -10.28 3.68
CA LYS A 8 14.69 -9.44 2.47
C LYS A 8 13.61 -8.40 2.24
N THR A 9 12.33 -8.72 2.48
CA THR A 9 11.23 -7.88 1.97
C THR A 9 10.20 -7.59 3.04
N SER A 10 9.97 -6.32 3.32
CA SER A 10 8.86 -5.87 4.14
C SER A 10 7.61 -5.68 3.29
N ILE A 11 6.47 -6.19 3.78
CA ILE A 11 5.21 -6.25 3.03
C ILE A 11 4.07 -5.75 3.92
N ILE A 12 3.22 -4.89 3.35
CA ILE A 12 1.94 -4.49 3.92
C ILE A 12 0.81 -4.96 2.99
N LEU A 13 -0.23 -5.51 3.61
CA LEU A 13 -1.49 -5.86 2.98
C LEU A 13 -2.52 -4.92 3.59
N MET A 14 -3.08 -4.04 2.78
CA MET A 14 -3.97 -2.96 3.23
C MET A 14 -5.33 -3.04 2.54
N SER A 15 -6.35 -2.43 3.15
CA SER A 15 -7.68 -2.30 2.53
C SER A 15 -8.42 -1.06 3.02
N VAL A 16 -8.89 -0.23 2.08
CA VAL A 16 -9.82 0.90 2.35
C VAL A 16 -11.29 0.54 2.09
N ARG A 17 -11.61 -0.75 1.94
CA ARG A 17 -12.98 -1.21 1.64
C ARG A 17 -13.92 -0.93 2.83
N PRO A 18 -15.21 -0.63 2.60
CA PRO A 18 -16.22 -0.67 3.65
C PRO A 18 -16.18 -2.01 4.39
N GLY A 19 -16.13 -1.97 5.72
CA GLY A 19 -16.02 -3.17 6.57
C GLY A 19 -14.62 -3.80 6.62
N ALA A 20 -13.58 -3.14 6.11
CA ALA A 20 -12.21 -3.58 6.33
C ALA A 20 -11.92 -3.66 7.85
N PRO A 21 -11.15 -4.67 8.30
CA PRO A 21 -10.91 -4.89 9.72
C PRO A 21 -10.05 -3.81 10.37
N TYR A 22 -9.35 -2.99 9.59
CA TYR A 22 -8.39 -1.99 10.04
C TYR A 22 -8.72 -0.64 9.39
N ALA A 23 -8.49 0.46 10.10
CA ALA A 23 -8.74 1.80 9.57
C ALA A 23 -7.52 2.32 8.79
N ASP A 24 -7.20 1.62 7.70
CA ASP A 24 -6.22 2.06 6.72
C ASP A 24 -6.80 3.24 5.92
N ARG A 25 -5.96 4.21 5.58
CA ARG A 25 -6.36 5.35 4.74
C ARG A 25 -5.24 5.81 3.84
N ILE A 26 -5.66 6.41 2.74
CA ILE A 26 -4.78 7.00 1.74
C ILE A 26 -4.97 8.52 1.83
N GLU A 27 -3.87 9.26 1.88
CA GLU A 27 -3.82 10.71 1.98
C GLU A 27 -2.96 11.29 0.84
N GLU A 28 -2.98 12.62 0.67
CA GLU A 28 -2.21 13.36 -0.35
C GLU A 28 -2.29 12.72 -1.73
N ASN A 29 -3.50 12.41 -2.18
CA ASN A 29 -3.75 11.78 -3.48
C ASN A 29 -2.90 10.52 -3.70
N GLY A 30 -2.86 9.60 -2.74
CA GLY A 30 -2.10 8.36 -2.91
C GLY A 30 -0.62 8.47 -2.61
N LYS A 31 -0.09 9.64 -2.27
CA LYS A 31 1.33 9.76 -1.89
C LYS A 31 1.59 9.20 -0.50
N ILE A 32 0.58 9.24 0.37
CA ILE A 32 0.68 8.79 1.76
C ILE A 32 -0.29 7.63 2.00
N LEU A 33 0.22 6.58 2.63
CA LEU A 33 -0.55 5.53 3.26
C LEU A 33 -0.41 5.64 4.77
N ILE A 34 -1.54 5.78 5.48
CA ILE A 34 -1.59 5.53 6.92
C ILE A 34 -2.14 4.13 7.13
N TYR A 35 -1.28 3.25 7.63
CA TYR A 35 -1.58 1.85 7.86
C TYR A 35 -1.76 1.58 9.36
N GLU A 36 -2.82 0.87 9.72
CA GLU A 36 -3.02 0.43 11.10
C GLU A 36 -2.32 -0.91 11.36
N GLY A 37 -1.67 -1.02 12.52
CA GLY A 37 -1.01 -2.24 12.95
C GLY A 37 -1.97 -3.40 13.15
N HIS A 38 -1.40 -4.57 13.40
CA HIS A 38 -2.16 -5.79 13.59
C HIS A 38 -2.62 -5.96 15.04
N ASP A 39 -3.80 -6.55 15.20
CA ASP A 39 -4.25 -7.03 16.51
C ASP A 39 -3.50 -8.30 16.93
N ILE A 40 -3.65 -8.65 18.20
CA ILE A 40 -3.22 -9.96 18.69
C ILE A 40 -3.95 -11.10 17.93
N PRO A 41 -3.34 -12.28 17.80
CA PRO A 41 -4.01 -13.41 17.18
C PRO A 41 -5.30 -13.80 17.93
N ASN A 42 -6.38 -14.07 17.20
CA ASN A 42 -7.60 -14.60 17.80
C ASN A 42 -7.34 -16.06 18.25
N ARG A 43 -7.51 -16.34 19.54
CA ARG A 43 -7.29 -17.66 20.15
C ARG A 43 -8.55 -18.09 20.90
N LYS A 44 -8.79 -19.41 20.93
CA LYS A 44 -9.83 -19.99 21.79
C LYS A 44 -9.53 -19.59 23.24
N ASP A 45 -10.52 -19.04 23.92
CA ASP A 45 -10.45 -18.52 25.31
C ASP A 45 -9.53 -17.29 25.50
N GLY A 46 -9.08 -16.66 24.41
CA GLY A 46 -8.34 -15.40 24.43
C GLY A 46 -9.26 -14.17 24.51
N PRO A 47 -8.72 -12.99 24.88
CA PRO A 47 -9.50 -11.76 24.81
C PRO A 47 -9.87 -11.43 23.36
N ASN A 48 -10.96 -10.71 23.18
CA ASN A 48 -11.33 -10.21 21.85
C ASN A 48 -10.21 -9.27 21.33
N PRO A 49 -9.55 -9.61 20.19
CA PRO A 49 -8.44 -8.80 19.66
C PRO A 49 -8.80 -7.34 19.37
N LYS A 50 -10.09 -7.04 19.15
CA LYS A 50 -10.59 -5.69 18.91
C LYS A 50 -10.87 -4.87 20.17
N LYS A 51 -10.67 -5.44 21.36
CA LYS A 51 -10.95 -4.80 22.66
C LYS A 51 -9.70 -4.58 23.53
N VAL A 52 -8.51 -4.92 23.04
CA VAL A 52 -7.26 -4.85 23.81
C VAL A 52 -6.18 -4.14 23.02
N ASP A 53 -5.28 -3.42 23.68
CA ASP A 53 -4.20 -2.70 22.98
C ASP A 53 -3.38 -3.60 22.05
N GLN A 54 -2.92 -3.04 20.94
CA GLN A 54 -1.97 -3.74 20.07
C GLN A 54 -0.60 -3.82 20.76
N GLU A 55 0.03 -4.98 20.65
CA GLU A 55 1.22 -5.29 21.44
C GLU A 55 2.52 -4.96 20.68
N MET A 56 3.46 -4.33 21.38
CA MET A 56 4.84 -4.11 20.91
C MET A 56 5.68 -5.40 20.95
N PHE A 57 5.46 -6.20 21.99
CA PHE A 57 6.21 -7.42 22.28
C PHE A 57 5.27 -8.61 22.39
N THR A 58 5.75 -9.78 21.97
CA THR A 58 5.09 -11.05 22.23
C THR A 58 5.17 -11.40 23.72
N PRO A 59 4.35 -12.33 24.23
CA PRO A 59 4.48 -12.82 25.61
C PRO A 59 5.86 -13.36 25.97
N SER A 60 6.63 -13.84 24.98
CA SER A 60 8.02 -14.31 25.17
C SER A 60 9.07 -13.19 25.13
N GLY A 61 8.66 -11.92 24.96
CA GLY A 61 9.55 -10.76 24.98
C GLY A 61 10.19 -10.38 23.64
N SER A 62 9.97 -11.14 22.57
CA SER A 62 10.42 -10.76 21.22
C SER A 62 9.49 -9.71 20.61
N LEU A 63 9.98 -8.86 19.71
CA LEU A 63 9.13 -7.88 19.02
C LEU A 63 8.05 -8.57 18.18
N THR A 64 6.82 -8.06 18.28
CA THR A 64 5.77 -8.37 17.30
C THR A 64 6.12 -7.77 15.95
N GLU A 65 5.33 -8.08 14.91
CA GLU A 65 5.47 -7.34 13.65
C GLU A 65 5.29 -5.83 13.88
N ASN A 66 4.32 -5.42 14.72
CA ASN A 66 4.10 -4.01 15.05
C ASN A 66 5.36 -3.41 15.66
N GLY A 67 5.96 -4.11 16.62
CA GLY A 67 7.19 -3.64 17.25
C GLY A 67 8.36 -3.50 16.28
N LYS A 68 8.52 -4.43 15.34
CA LYS A 68 9.57 -4.36 14.31
C LYS A 68 9.42 -3.14 13.40
N PHE A 69 8.21 -2.90 12.86
CA PHE A 69 7.95 -1.71 12.05
C PHE A 69 8.10 -0.44 12.88
N PHE A 70 7.58 -0.42 14.11
CA PHE A 70 7.65 0.75 14.98
C PHE A 70 9.10 1.14 15.27
N GLU A 71 9.92 0.18 15.70
CA GLU A 71 11.34 0.43 15.90
C GLU A 71 12.04 0.91 14.62
N ALA A 72 11.71 0.33 13.47
CA ALA A 72 12.32 0.71 12.20
C ALA A 72 12.01 2.18 11.85
N ALA A 73 10.76 2.61 12.04
CA ALA A 73 10.35 4.00 11.87
C ALA A 73 11.06 4.93 12.87
N GLN A 74 11.12 4.56 14.15
CA GLN A 74 11.80 5.37 15.18
C GLN A 74 13.32 5.48 14.95
N LYS A 75 13.96 4.44 14.42
CA LYS A 75 15.39 4.47 14.04
C LYS A 75 15.60 5.40 12.84
N TYR A 76 14.69 5.40 11.85
CA TYR A 76 14.73 6.35 10.74
C TYR A 76 14.56 7.80 11.21
N LYS A 77 13.56 8.10 12.05
CA LYS A 77 13.33 9.45 12.60
C LYS A 77 14.52 10.01 13.36
N ARG A 78 15.28 9.14 14.02
CA ARG A 78 16.52 9.49 14.75
C ARG A 78 17.76 9.55 13.85
N GLY A 79 17.64 9.31 12.55
CA GLY A 79 18.77 9.29 11.62
C GLY A 79 19.72 8.10 11.80
N ILE A 80 19.32 7.05 12.52
CA ILE A 80 20.17 5.89 12.82
C ILE A 80 20.29 4.95 11.61
N GLN A 81 19.23 4.86 10.80
CA GLN A 81 19.19 4.01 9.60
C GLN A 81 18.29 4.63 8.53
N PRO A 82 18.45 4.29 7.24
CA PRO A 82 17.52 4.71 6.20
C PRO A 82 16.10 4.14 6.44
N ALA A 83 15.08 4.81 5.89
CA ALA A 83 13.69 4.36 5.96
C ALA A 83 13.52 2.94 5.39
N GLU A 84 12.75 2.10 6.09
CA GLU A 84 12.43 0.75 5.62
C GLU A 84 11.57 0.84 4.35
N ARG A 85 11.93 0.06 3.32
CA ARG A 85 11.19 -0.02 2.06
C ARG A 85 10.15 -1.13 2.13
N VAL A 86 8.89 -0.79 1.92
CA VAL A 86 7.74 -1.67 2.14
C VAL A 86 6.96 -1.83 0.84
N LYS A 87 6.76 -3.06 0.39
CA LYS A 87 5.84 -3.37 -0.71
C LYS A 87 4.41 -3.34 -0.21
N VAL A 88 3.55 -2.55 -0.83
CA VAL A 88 2.14 -2.42 -0.43
C VAL A 88 1.25 -3.12 -1.45
N TYR A 89 0.34 -3.96 -0.94
CA TYR A 89 -0.72 -4.56 -1.73
C TYR A 89 -2.09 -4.17 -1.16
N GLU A 90 -3.00 -3.80 -2.03
CA GLU A 90 -4.37 -3.40 -1.69
C GLU A 90 -5.36 -4.52 -2.03
N LYS A 91 -6.25 -4.83 -1.09
CA LYS A 91 -7.38 -5.72 -1.35
C LYS A 91 -8.51 -4.95 -2.02
N LEU A 92 -8.77 -5.22 -3.31
CA LEU A 92 -9.90 -4.62 -4.04
C LEU A 92 -11.21 -5.36 -3.81
N ARG A 93 -11.16 -6.69 -3.83
CA ARG A 93 -12.30 -7.57 -3.55
C ARG A 93 -11.81 -8.94 -3.08
N ASP A 94 -12.72 -9.84 -2.77
CA ASP A 94 -12.32 -11.17 -2.30
C ASP A 94 -11.60 -11.94 -3.41
N GLY A 95 -10.46 -12.53 -3.04
CA GLY A 95 -9.53 -13.17 -3.97
C GLY A 95 -8.68 -12.23 -4.83
N ILE A 96 -8.85 -10.90 -4.75
CA ILE A 96 -8.10 -9.96 -5.61
C ILE A 96 -7.27 -8.98 -4.80
N TRP A 97 -5.96 -9.06 -5.00
CA TRP A 97 -4.94 -8.17 -4.47
C TRP A 97 -4.22 -7.46 -5.59
N VAL A 98 -4.00 -6.16 -5.41
CA VAL A 98 -3.30 -5.32 -6.38
C VAL A 98 -2.04 -4.76 -5.74
N TYR A 99 -0.94 -4.78 -6.48
CA TYR A 99 0.30 -4.14 -6.03
C TYR A 99 0.22 -2.63 -6.23
N ASN A 100 0.41 -1.87 -5.14
CA ASN A 100 0.33 -0.40 -5.13
C ASN A 100 1.71 0.29 -5.17
N GLY A 101 2.81 -0.47 -5.16
CA GLY A 101 4.17 0.07 -5.23
C GLY A 101 5.01 -0.14 -3.97
N ILE A 102 6.18 0.51 -3.97
CA ILE A 102 7.12 0.53 -2.84
C ILE A 102 6.98 1.85 -2.11
N PHE A 103 6.84 1.79 -0.79
CA PHE A 103 6.74 2.95 0.09
C PHE A 103 7.91 2.96 1.09
N LYS A 104 8.28 4.14 1.57
CA LYS A 104 9.19 4.34 2.71
C LYS A 104 8.37 4.44 3.99
N LEU A 105 8.71 3.65 4.99
CA LEU A 105 8.18 3.82 6.34
C LEU A 105 8.88 5.00 7.02
N VAL A 106 8.15 6.10 7.22
CA VAL A 106 8.72 7.38 7.66
C VAL A 106 8.31 7.77 9.08
N ASP A 107 7.17 7.28 9.58
CA ASP A 107 6.74 7.52 10.96
C ASP A 107 5.93 6.34 11.52
N ALA A 108 5.87 6.25 12.85
CA ALA A 108 4.97 5.37 13.57
C ALA A 108 4.59 5.96 14.93
N TRP A 109 3.32 5.83 15.32
CA TRP A 109 2.80 6.28 16.63
C TRP A 109 1.76 5.30 17.18
N LEU A 110 1.43 5.45 18.46
CA LEU A 110 0.25 4.82 19.06
C LEU A 110 -0.90 5.83 19.02
N GLU A 111 -2.05 5.39 18.53
CA GLU A 111 -3.28 6.18 18.44
C GLU A 111 -4.35 5.53 19.31
N GLU A 112 -5.07 6.34 20.09
CA GLU A 112 -6.25 5.87 20.81
C GLU A 112 -7.42 5.76 19.82
N SER A 113 -7.99 4.56 19.71
CA SER A 113 -9.10 4.25 18.82
C SER A 113 -10.04 3.28 19.52
N ASN A 114 -11.31 3.65 19.68
CA ASN A 114 -12.32 2.84 20.37
C ASN A 114 -11.87 2.33 21.76
N ALA A 115 -11.31 3.22 22.58
CA ALA A 115 -10.82 2.94 23.94
C ALA A 115 -9.70 1.89 24.02
N ARG A 116 -8.93 1.70 22.94
CA ARG A 116 -7.69 0.91 22.92
C ARG A 116 -6.61 1.64 22.12
N LYS A 117 -5.36 1.29 22.35
CA LYS A 117 -4.23 1.80 21.58
C LYS A 117 -3.94 0.90 20.39
N VAL A 118 -3.84 1.51 19.22
CA VAL A 118 -3.44 0.84 17.97
C VAL A 118 -2.18 1.50 17.43
N PHE A 119 -1.32 0.72 16.77
CA PHE A 119 -0.20 1.29 16.04
C PHE A 119 -0.69 1.93 14.74
N LYS A 120 -0.15 3.09 14.40
CA LYS A 120 -0.29 3.71 13.10
C LYS A 120 1.09 3.88 12.48
N PHE A 121 1.18 3.63 11.19
CA PHE A 121 2.40 3.72 10.40
C PHE A 121 2.16 4.66 9.23
N ARG A 122 2.98 5.71 9.11
CA ARG A 122 2.95 6.61 7.96
C ARG A 122 3.97 6.14 6.94
N LEU A 123 3.50 5.87 5.74
CA LEU A 123 4.31 5.43 4.61
C LEU A 123 4.16 6.40 3.44
N GLU A 124 5.29 6.76 2.83
CA GLU A 124 5.34 7.66 1.67
C GLU A 124 5.75 6.88 0.41
N LEU A 125 5.05 7.08 -0.70
CA LEU A 125 5.33 6.41 -1.96
C LEU A 125 6.74 6.76 -2.48
N VAL A 126 7.54 5.76 -2.87
CA VAL A 126 8.85 6.00 -3.49
C VAL A 126 8.66 6.34 -4.96
N ASN A 127 9.02 7.56 -5.34
CA ASN A 127 9.09 7.98 -6.73
C ASN A 127 10.44 7.50 -7.32
N GLU A 128 10.50 6.30 -7.92
CA GLU A 128 11.76 5.75 -8.46
C GLU A 128 12.19 6.34 -9.83
N LEU A 129 11.46 7.32 -10.40
CA LEU A 129 11.68 7.74 -11.80
C LEU A 129 11.91 9.23 -12.09
N ILE A 130 12.04 10.14 -11.11
CA ILE A 130 12.31 11.55 -11.45
C ILE A 130 13.26 12.19 -10.42
N PRO A 131 14.46 12.67 -10.82
CA PRO A 131 15.22 13.62 -10.01
C PRO A 131 14.38 14.88 -9.86
N GLU A 132 14.18 15.32 -8.62
CA GLU A 132 13.33 16.46 -8.25
C GLU A 132 13.49 17.65 -9.21
N LYS A 133 12.50 17.87 -10.08
CA LYS A 133 12.20 19.19 -10.60
C LYS A 133 10.90 19.64 -9.97
N LYS A 134 11.02 20.61 -9.07
CA LYS A 134 9.92 21.48 -8.65
C LYS A 134 9.33 22.12 -9.91
N GLN A 135 8.06 21.84 -10.19
CA GLN A 135 7.24 22.75 -10.96
C GLN A 135 5.80 22.67 -10.44
N ASP A 136 5.23 23.87 -10.34
CA ASP A 136 4.06 24.26 -9.56
C ASP A 136 2.77 23.50 -9.88
N ASP A 137 1.89 23.55 -8.87
CA ASP A 137 0.43 23.44 -8.91
C ASP A 137 -0.21 23.43 -10.30
N GLU A 138 -0.58 22.24 -10.80
CA GLU A 138 -1.75 22.10 -11.68
C GLU A 138 -2.23 20.64 -11.70
N LEU A 139 -3.39 20.44 -11.06
CA LEU A 139 -4.18 19.22 -10.96
C LEU A 139 -3.51 18.04 -10.22
N GLU A 140 -3.73 17.96 -8.91
CA GLU A 140 -3.29 16.87 -8.03
C GLU A 140 -3.94 15.51 -8.34
N HIS A 141 -3.68 14.95 -9.52
CA HIS A 141 -4.05 13.57 -9.80
C HIS A 141 -3.06 12.68 -9.05
N GLY A 142 -3.54 11.86 -8.13
CA GLY A 142 -2.68 10.96 -7.36
C GLY A 142 -1.95 9.93 -8.23
N ARG A 143 -0.75 9.47 -7.84
CA ARG A 143 -0.08 8.36 -8.55
C ARG A 143 -0.73 7.01 -8.27
N ILE A 144 -1.34 6.83 -7.09
CA ILE A 144 -2.14 5.64 -6.82
C ILE A 144 -3.47 5.78 -7.56
N ILE A 145 -3.78 4.79 -8.37
CA ILE A 145 -5.10 4.65 -9.00
C ILE A 145 -6.13 4.36 -7.89
N PRO A 146 -7.17 5.20 -7.71
CA PRO A 146 -8.18 4.98 -6.69
C PRO A 146 -8.85 3.61 -6.82
N SER A 147 -9.31 3.06 -5.70
CA SER A 147 -9.95 1.74 -5.67
C SER A 147 -11.16 1.66 -6.60
N GLU A 148 -11.96 2.73 -6.68
CA GLU A 148 -13.13 2.81 -7.58
C GLU A 148 -12.72 2.72 -9.05
N VAL A 149 -11.67 3.45 -9.45
CA VAL A 149 -11.11 3.40 -10.81
C VAL A 149 -10.58 2.01 -11.11
N LYS A 150 -9.83 1.39 -10.19
CA LYS A 150 -9.34 0.01 -10.35
C LYS A 150 -10.49 -0.98 -10.51
N LEU A 151 -11.58 -0.84 -9.75
CA LEU A 151 -12.77 -1.69 -9.87
C LEU A 151 -13.46 -1.50 -11.22
N ALA A 152 -13.60 -0.26 -11.68
CA ALA A 152 -14.18 0.06 -12.99
C ALA A 152 -13.37 -0.55 -14.13
N VAL A 153 -12.05 -0.35 -14.13
CA VAL A 153 -11.12 -0.93 -15.11
C VAL A 153 -11.16 -2.46 -15.06
N TRP A 154 -11.12 -3.07 -13.87
CA TRP A 154 -11.19 -4.52 -13.74
C TRP A 154 -12.48 -5.10 -14.33
N LYS A 155 -13.61 -4.43 -14.09
CA LYS A 155 -14.92 -4.82 -14.64
C LYS A 155 -14.94 -4.67 -16.17
N ARG A 156 -14.44 -3.55 -16.70
CA ARG A 156 -14.33 -3.27 -18.15
C ARG A 156 -13.47 -4.31 -18.86
N ASP A 157 -12.27 -4.56 -18.32
CA ASP A 157 -11.26 -5.44 -18.91
C ASP A 157 -11.49 -6.93 -18.56
N LYS A 158 -12.56 -7.23 -17.82
CA LYS A 158 -12.99 -8.57 -17.41
C LYS A 158 -11.90 -9.36 -16.68
N GLY A 159 -11.03 -8.66 -15.94
CA GLY A 159 -9.90 -9.26 -15.24
C GLY A 159 -8.91 -9.96 -16.20
N LYS A 160 -8.69 -9.39 -17.38
CA LYS A 160 -7.78 -9.91 -18.39
C LYS A 160 -6.90 -8.80 -18.95
N CYS A 161 -5.72 -9.18 -19.43
CA CYS A 161 -4.84 -8.29 -20.16
C CYS A 161 -5.53 -7.84 -21.45
N VAL A 162 -5.60 -6.53 -21.68
CA VAL A 162 -6.26 -5.97 -22.87
C VAL A 162 -5.54 -6.31 -24.18
N ILE A 163 -4.25 -6.68 -24.12
CA ILE A 163 -3.44 -7.02 -25.30
C ILE A 163 -3.55 -8.51 -25.66
N CYS A 164 -3.44 -9.43 -24.70
CA CYS A 164 -3.41 -10.87 -24.99
C CYS A 164 -4.47 -11.72 -24.30
N GLY A 165 -5.34 -11.12 -23.49
CA GLY A 165 -6.40 -11.85 -22.79
C GLY A 165 -5.94 -12.72 -21.60
N SER A 166 -4.65 -12.72 -21.25
CA SER A 166 -4.16 -13.44 -20.05
C SER A 166 -4.84 -12.93 -18.79
N SER A 167 -5.19 -13.83 -17.87
CA SER A 167 -5.74 -13.50 -16.54
C SER A 167 -4.70 -13.58 -15.41
N GLU A 168 -3.42 -13.75 -15.75
CA GLU A 168 -2.34 -13.98 -14.79
C GLU A 168 -1.43 -12.77 -14.65
N ASN A 169 -0.97 -12.52 -13.41
CA ASN A 169 -0.02 -11.45 -13.05
C ASN A 169 -0.40 -10.11 -13.70
N LEU A 170 -1.62 -9.66 -13.40
CA LEU A 170 -2.17 -8.44 -13.96
C LEU A 170 -1.75 -7.20 -13.17
N HIS A 171 -1.49 -6.13 -13.91
CA HIS A 171 -1.08 -4.83 -13.42
C HIS A 171 -2.03 -3.78 -13.99
N PHE A 172 -2.41 -2.82 -13.15
CA PHE A 172 -3.06 -1.61 -13.61
C PHE A 172 -1.97 -0.66 -14.10
N ASP A 173 -2.03 -0.33 -15.37
CA ASP A 173 -1.06 0.52 -16.05
C ASP A 173 -1.75 1.76 -16.60
N HIS A 174 -1.03 2.88 -16.60
CA HIS A 174 -1.50 4.13 -17.20
C HIS A 174 -1.26 4.12 -18.70
N ILE A 175 -2.29 4.37 -19.51
CA ILE A 175 -2.16 4.53 -20.96
C ILE A 175 -1.28 5.75 -21.26
N ILE A 176 -1.68 6.93 -20.77
CA ILE A 176 -0.81 8.10 -20.69
C ILE A 176 -0.09 8.04 -19.34
N PRO A 177 1.25 7.89 -19.30
CA PRO A 177 1.98 7.81 -18.04
C PRO A 177 1.71 9.00 -17.12
N TYR A 178 1.67 8.76 -15.82
CA TYR A 178 1.54 9.82 -14.81
C TYR A 178 2.58 10.94 -14.97
N SER A 179 3.83 10.58 -15.28
CA SER A 179 4.93 11.53 -15.54
C SER A 179 4.69 12.46 -16.73
N LYS A 180 3.71 12.15 -17.58
CA LYS A 180 3.29 12.93 -18.75
C LYS A 180 1.90 13.56 -18.56
N GLY A 181 1.43 13.68 -17.31
CA GLY A 181 0.14 14.28 -16.98
C GLY A 181 -1.06 13.33 -17.08
N GLY A 182 -0.83 12.03 -17.21
CA GLY A 182 -1.91 11.05 -17.25
C GLY A 182 -2.67 10.96 -15.92
N SER A 183 -4.00 11.14 -15.99
CA SER A 183 -4.87 11.06 -14.82
C SER A 183 -5.00 9.62 -14.30
N SER A 184 -4.89 9.44 -12.98
CA SER A 184 -5.22 8.19 -12.30
C SER A 184 -6.68 8.10 -11.88
N LEU A 185 -7.46 9.19 -12.03
CA LEU A 185 -8.83 9.31 -11.53
C LEU A 185 -9.89 8.84 -12.54
N VAL A 186 -9.49 8.57 -13.78
CA VAL A 186 -10.39 8.18 -14.87
C VAL A 186 -10.03 6.79 -15.36
N ALA A 187 -11.03 5.91 -15.49
CA ALA A 187 -10.80 4.53 -15.93
C ALA A 187 -10.30 4.47 -17.38
N GLU A 188 -10.62 5.49 -18.18
CA GLU A 188 -10.25 5.62 -19.58
C GLU A 188 -8.74 5.74 -19.78
N ASN A 189 -8.00 6.25 -18.80
CA ASN A 189 -6.54 6.36 -18.85
C ASN A 189 -5.82 5.18 -18.19
N ILE A 190 -6.56 4.18 -17.70
CA ILE A 190 -5.99 3.01 -17.00
C ILE A 190 -6.38 1.73 -17.75
N GLN A 191 -5.48 0.77 -17.82
CA GLN A 191 -5.67 -0.53 -18.47
C GLN A 191 -5.11 -1.69 -17.64
N LEU A 192 -5.65 -2.89 -17.84
CA LEU A 192 -5.04 -4.11 -17.32
C LEU A 192 -4.04 -4.72 -18.30
N LEU A 193 -2.80 -4.89 -17.86
CA LEU A 193 -1.73 -5.57 -18.60
C LEU A 193 -1.17 -6.75 -17.80
N CYS A 194 -0.84 -7.85 -18.47
CA CYS A 194 -0.05 -8.91 -17.83
C CYS A 194 1.41 -8.46 -17.68
N ALA A 195 2.15 -9.08 -16.77
CA ALA A 195 3.56 -8.74 -16.50
C ALA A 195 4.42 -8.60 -17.78
N ARG A 196 4.24 -9.49 -18.77
CA ARG A 196 4.96 -9.43 -20.05
C ARG A 196 4.70 -8.13 -20.82
N HIS A 197 3.43 -7.73 -20.96
CA HIS A 197 3.06 -6.51 -21.68
C HIS A 197 3.35 -5.25 -20.89
N ASN A 198 3.14 -5.29 -19.57
CA ASN A 198 3.47 -4.17 -18.69
C ASN A 198 4.96 -3.82 -18.76
N LEU A 199 5.83 -4.84 -18.73
CA LEU A 199 7.27 -4.64 -18.89
C LEU A 199 7.66 -4.17 -20.30
N ALA A 200 6.97 -4.66 -21.34
CA ALA A 200 7.25 -4.25 -22.72
C ALA A 200 6.91 -2.76 -22.97
N LYS A 201 5.83 -2.25 -22.36
CA LYS A 201 5.34 -0.88 -22.59
C LYS A 201 6.26 0.21 -22.03
N HIS A 202 6.85 0.03 -20.84
CA HIS A 202 7.66 1.08 -20.19
C HIS A 202 6.90 2.44 -20.12
N ASP A 203 7.60 3.58 -20.10
CA ASP A 203 7.01 4.93 -20.13
C ASP A 203 6.56 5.40 -21.54
N LYS A 204 6.38 4.46 -22.47
CA LYS A 204 5.94 4.78 -23.84
C LYS A 204 4.42 4.99 -23.86
N ILE A 205 4.02 5.99 -24.64
CA ILE A 205 2.61 6.19 -25.03
C ILE A 205 2.42 5.29 -26.25
N GLU A 206 1.45 4.38 -26.19
CA GLU A 206 1.02 3.54 -27.31
C GLU A 206 -0.49 3.68 -27.49
#